data_AF-U6F3Z5-F1
#
_entry.id   AF-U6F3Z5-F1
#
_cell.length_a   1.000
_cell.length_b   1.000
_cell.length_c   1.000
_cell.angle_alpha   90.00
_cell.angle_beta   90.00
_cell.angle_gamma   90.00
#
_symmetry.space_group_name_H-M   'P 1'
#
loop_
_entity.id
_entity.type
_entity.pdbx_description
1 polymer ?
#
loop_
_entity_poly.entity_id
_entity_poly.type
_entity_poly.pdbx_seq_one_letter_code
_entity_poly.pdbx_strand_id
1 'polypeptide(L)' 'MTTSIKNYTNTFNIRGKEIEITAPARFDDATQKAVPDMKLDNAAVKMAQQKYREMFDFIKPEEIKAL' A
#
# COMPACT_ATOMS: atom_id res chain seq x y z
N MET A 1 -2.81 -5.75 25.23
CA MET A 1 -3.32 -5.65 23.85
C MET A 1 -2.43 -6.53 22.99
N THR A 2 -2.96 -7.59 22.40
CA THR A 2 -2.21 -8.44 21.46
C THR A 2 -2.57 -8.02 20.04
N THR A 3 -1.57 -8.06 19.15
CA THR A 3 -1.77 -7.69 17.75
C THR A 3 -1.16 -8.75 16.85
N SER A 4 -1.79 -8.96 15.71
CA SER A 4 -1.33 -9.87 14.66
C SER A 4 -1.18 -9.12 13.33
N ILE A 5 -0.32 -9.66 12.46
CA ILE A 5 -0.15 -9.17 11.10
C ILE A 5 -0.87 -10.13 10.17
N LYS A 6 -1.76 -9.61 9.33
CA LYS A 6 -2.44 -10.37 8.28
C LYS A 6 -2.53 -9.53 7.01
N ASN A 7 -2.63 -10.22 5.88
CA ASN A 7 -2.89 -9.54 4.61
C ASN A 7 -4.29 -8.94 4.62
N TYR A 8 -4.38 -7.70 4.16
CA TYR A 8 -5.61 -6.93 4.08
C TYR A 8 -5.66 -6.19 2.75
N THR A 9 -6.82 -6.28 2.10
CA THR A 9 -7.07 -5.56 0.86
C THR A 9 -7.66 -4.20 1.19
N ASN A 10 -6.99 -3.14 0.72
CA ASN A 10 -7.43 -1.77 0.90
C ASN A 10 -7.39 -1.03 -0.44
N THR A 11 -8.30 -0.08 -0.60
CA THR A 11 -8.45 0.72 -1.82
C THR A 11 -7.98 2.13 -1.54
N PHE A 12 -6.95 2.57 -2.26
CA PHE A 12 -6.41 3.92 -2.18
C PHE A 12 -6.98 4.78 -3.29
N ASN A 13 -7.38 6.01 -2.99
CA ASN A 13 -7.65 7.00 -4.03
C ASN A 13 -6.35 7.75 -4.36
N ILE A 14 -5.81 7.54 -5.56
CA ILE A 14 -4.64 8.25 -6.06
C ILE A 14 -5.08 9.05 -7.28
N ARG A 15 -5.13 10.38 -7.13
CA ARG A 15 -5.51 11.32 -8.21
C ARG A 15 -6.85 10.97 -8.88
N GLY A 16 -7.86 10.59 -8.10
CA GLY A 16 -9.18 10.23 -8.60
C GLY A 16 -9.27 8.81 -9.18
N LYS A 17 -8.22 7.98 -9.03
CA LYS A 17 -8.22 6.57 -9.41
C LYS A 17 -8.20 5.69 -8.16
N GLU A 18 -9.09 4.71 -8.15
CA GLU A 18 -9.12 3.69 -7.11
C GLU A 18 -8.08 2.63 -7.42
N ILE A 19 -7.15 2.45 -6.48
CA ILE A 19 -6.05 1.51 -6.56
C ILE A 19 -6.20 0.52 -5.42
N GLU A 20 -6.75 -0.64 -5.74
CA GLU A 20 -6.86 -1.75 -4.80
C GLU A 20 -5.51 -2.46 -4.65
N ILE A 21 -5.07 -2.69 -3.42
CA ILE A 21 -3.86 -3.46 -3.10
C ILE A 21 -4.10 -4.38 -1.91
N THR A 22 -3.50 -5.56 -1.94
CA THR A 22 -3.41 -6.46 -0.79
C THR A 22 -2.03 -6.34 -0.15
N ALA A 23 -2.00 -5.94 1.12
CA ALA A 23 -0.76 -5.72 1.85
C ALA A 23 -0.87 -6.22 3.30
N PRO A 24 0.24 -6.55 3.96
CA PRO A 24 0.24 -6.83 5.39
C PRO A 24 -0.19 -5.59 6.18
N ALA A 25 -1.14 -5.74 7.10
CA ALA A 25 -1.55 -4.71 8.04
C ALA A 25 -1.65 -5.29 9.46
N ARG A 26 -1.50 -4.43 10.48
CA ARG A 26 -1.60 -4.82 11.87
C ARG A 26 -3.04 -4.73 12.34
N PHE A 27 -3.49 -5.74 13.08
CA PHE A 27 -4.82 -5.79 13.67
C PHE A 27 -4.73 -6.01 15.16
N ASP A 28 -5.64 -5.38 15.90
CA ASP A 28 -5.92 -5.73 17.28
C ASP A 28 -6.70 -7.05 17.32
N ASP A 29 -6.21 -8.03 18.09
CA ASP A 29 -6.78 -9.38 18.06
C ASP A 29 -8.16 -9.45 18.72
N ALA A 30 -8.47 -8.56 19.66
CA ALA A 30 -9.73 -8.55 20.38
C ALA A 30 -10.87 -7.93 19.56
N THR A 31 -10.59 -6.82 18.88
CA THR A 31 -11.57 -6.07 18.09
C THR A 31 -11.57 -6.45 16.62
N GLN A 32 -10.52 -7.14 16.15
CA GLN A 32 -10.27 -7.44 14.74
C GLN A 32 -10.22 -6.19 13.85
N LYS A 33 -9.94 -5.02 14.44
CA LYS A 33 -9.80 -3.75 13.72
C LYS A 33 -8.34 -3.51 13.37
N ALA A 34 -8.11 -2.92 12.19
CA ALA A 34 -6.79 -2.46 11.80
C ALA A 34 -6.31 -1.39 12.80
N VAL A 35 -5.04 -1.48 13.19
CA VAL A 35 -4.38 -0.50 14.05
C VAL A 35 -3.20 0.12 13.30
N PRO A 36 -2.89 1.42 13.53
CA PRO A 36 -1.81 2.08 12.83
C PRO A 36 -0.47 1.36 13.04
N ASP A 37 0.25 1.11 11.95
CA ASP A 37 1.62 0.62 11.96
C ASP A 37 2.36 1.30 10.81
N MET A 38 3.08 2.37 11.15
CA MET A 38 3.73 3.25 10.18
C MET A 38 4.60 2.49 9.16
N LYS A 39 5.23 1.37 9.54
CA LYS A 39 6.07 0.60 8.62
C LYS A 39 5.21 -0.14 7.59
N LEU A 40 4.14 -0.79 8.05
CA LEU A 40 3.21 -1.52 7.19
C LEU A 40 2.39 -0.56 6.32
N ASP A 41 1.90 0.53 6.90
CA ASP A 41 1.12 1.56 6.21
C ASP A 41 1.96 2.22 5.09
N ASN A 42 3.22 2.55 5.36
CA ASN A 42 4.13 3.09 4.35
C ASN A 42 4.40 2.08 3.22
N ALA A 43 4.49 0.78 3.53
CA ALA A 43 4.67 -0.25 2.52
C ALA A 43 3.41 -0.36 1.62
N ALA A 44 2.22 -0.33 2.21
CA ALA A 44 0.94 -0.32 1.49
C ALA A 44 0.83 0.88 0.53
N VAL A 45 1.14 2.09 1.02
CA VAL A 45 1.13 3.31 0.18
C VAL A 45 2.13 3.21 -0.98
N LYS A 46 3.34 2.69 -0.75
CA LYS A 46 4.34 2.51 -1.81
C LYS A 46 3.86 1.53 -2.89
N MET A 47 3.23 0.43 -2.50
CA MET A 47 2.64 -0.54 -3.43
C MET A 47 1.50 0.09 -4.25
N ALA A 48 0.61 0.86 -3.62
CA ALA A 48 -0.45 1.56 -4.33
C ALA A 48 0.10 2.59 -5.35
N GLN A 49 1.11 3.36 -4.95
CA GLN A 49 1.77 4.32 -5.84
C GLN A 49 2.51 3.65 -7.00
N GLN A 50 3.13 2.48 -6.76
CA GLN A 50 3.76 1.70 -7.81
C GLN A 50 2.73 1.18 -8.82
N LYS A 51 1.65 0.56 -8.33
CA LYS A 51 0.55 0.08 -9.19
C LYS A 51 -0.07 1.21 -10.00
N TYR A 52 -0.21 2.40 -9.41
CA TYR A 52 -0.65 3.61 -10.13
C TYR A 52 0.34 3.99 -11.25
N ARG A 53 1.65 4.06 -10.96
CA ARG A 53 2.66 4.39 -11.99
C ARG A 53 2.67 3.39 -13.15
N GLU A 54 2.58 2.10 -12.83
CA GLU A 54 2.53 1.03 -13.83
C GLU A 54 1.27 1.11 -14.72
N MET A 55 0.12 1.49 -14.14
CA MET A 55 -1.14 1.66 -14.89
C MET A 55 -1.05 2.74 -15.97
N PHE A 56 -0.21 3.76 -15.78
CA PHE A 56 -0.09 4.90 -16.69
C PHE A 56 1.29 4.98 -17.37
N ASP A 57 2.05 3.89 -17.32
CA ASP A 57 3.37 3.77 -17.96
C ASP A 57 4.32 4.94 -17.63
N PHE A 58 4.33 5.34 -16.36
CA PHE A 58 5.22 6.40 -15.89
C PHE A 58 6.68 5.94 -15.98
N ILE A 59 7.53 6.77 -16.60
CA ILE A 59 8.98 6.56 -16.65
C ILE A 59 9.54 6.42 -15.23
N LYS A 60 10.26 5.34 -15.00
CA LYS A 60 10.92 5.02 -13.74
C LYS A 60 12.23 5.79 -13.61
N PRO A 61 12.68 6.11 -12.38
CA PRO A 61 13.96 6.79 -12.17
C PRO A 61 15.14 6.09 -12.84
N GLU A 62 15.13 4.76 -12.92
CA GLU A 62 16.16 3.96 -13.58
C GLU A 62 16.17 4.19 -15.09
N GLU A 63 14.99 4.37 -15.70
CA GLU A 63 14.84 4.67 -17.13
C GLU A 63 15.29 6.10 -17.43
N ILE A 64 15.03 7.06 -16.53
CA ILE A 64 15.53 8.44 -16.66
C ILE A 64 17.06 8.47 -16.64
N LYS A 65 17.69 7.70 -15.77
CA LYS A 65 19.16 7.64 -15.65
C LYS A 65 19.85 7.00 -16.85
N ALA A 66 19.11 6.28 -17.69
CA ALA A 66 19.62 5.62 -18.88
C ALA A 66 19.49 6.48 -20.16
N LEU A 67 18.90 7.68 -20.06
CA LEU A 67 18.81 8.70 -21.12
C LEU A 67 20.06 9.60 -21.10
#